data_AF-A0A2D1APQ4-F1
#
_entry.id   AF-A0A2D1APQ4-F1
#
_cell.length_a   1.000
_cell.length_b   1.000
_cell.length_c   1.000
_cell.angle_alpha   90.00
_cell.angle_beta   90.00
_cell.angle_gamma   90.00
#
_symmetry.space_group_name_H-M   'P 1'
#
loop_
_entity.id
_entity.type
_entity.pdbx_description
1 polymer ?
#
loop_
_entity_poly.entity_id
_entity_poly.type
_entity_poly.pdbx_seq_one_letter_code
_entity_poly.pdbx_strand_id
1 'polypeptide(L)' 'NRVKTPLVRGRLMKLWREKRETMSPVQAWQSIQNDAAARASYTKKRGSGGFVRATWD' A
#
# COMPACT_ATOMS: atom_id res chain seq x y z
N ASN A 1 14.72 -11.17 15.95
CA ASN A 1 14.03 -10.45 14.85
C ASN A 1 12.67 -11.10 14.61
N ARG A 2 11.62 -10.74 15.37
CA ARG A 2 10.30 -11.39 15.32
C ARG A 2 9.24 -10.42 14.81
N VAL A 3 8.47 -10.83 13.80
CA VAL A 3 7.32 -10.06 13.29
C VAL A 3 6.17 -10.18 14.28
N LYS A 4 5.66 -9.05 14.79
CA LYS A 4 4.58 -9.00 15.80
C LYS A 4 3.23 -8.53 15.26
N THR A 5 3.25 -7.78 14.17
CA THR A 5 2.06 -7.16 13.56
C THR A 5 2.17 -7.26 12.04
N PRO A 6 1.06 -7.22 11.30
CA PRO A 6 1.15 -7.09 9.85
C PRO A 6 1.82 -5.74 9.51
N LEU A 7 2.72 -5.78 8.54
CA LEU A 7 3.52 -4.65 8.11
C LEU A 7 3.32 -4.43 6.62
N VAL A 8 2.98 -3.22 6.23
CA VAL A 8 2.78 -2.83 4.83
C VAL A 8 3.67 -1.64 4.51
N ARG A 9 4.10 -1.50 3.25
CA ARG A 9 4.89 -0.35 2.83
C ARG A 9 4.06 0.94 3.00
N GLY A 10 4.59 1.92 3.73
CA GLY A 10 3.85 3.16 4.03
C GLY A 10 3.33 3.90 2.80
N ARG A 11 4.11 3.94 1.72
CA ARG A 11 3.68 4.52 0.43
C ARG A 11 2.48 3.81 -0.18
N LEU A 12 2.46 2.49 -0.12
CA LEU A 12 1.32 1.70 -0.59
C LEU A 12 0.10 1.93 0.31
N MET A 13 0.28 1.94 1.64
CA MET A 13 -0.82 2.21 2.57
C MET A 13 -1.43 3.60 2.39
N LYS A 14 -0.63 4.61 2.06
CA LYS A 14 -1.13 5.96 1.76
C LYS A 14 -2.07 5.93 0.55
N LEU A 15 -1.59 5.40 -0.58
CA LEU A 15 -2.40 5.26 -1.80
C LEU A 15 -3.66 4.42 -1.56
N TRP A 16 -3.52 3.32 -0.82
CA TRP A 16 -4.62 2.43 -0.48
C TRP A 16 -5.72 3.16 0.29
N ARG A 17 -5.37 3.88 1.36
CA ARG A 17 -6.33 4.63 2.18
C ARG A 17 -7.04 5.72 1.37
N GLU A 18 -6.27 6.51 0.62
CA GLU A 18 -6.80 7.58 -0.24
C GLU A 18 -7.84 7.05 -1.24
N LYS A 19 -7.55 5.93 -1.92
CA LYS A 19 -8.52 5.34 -2.86
C LYS A 19 -9.71 4.68 -2.16
N ARG A 20 -9.49 4.08 -0.98
CA ARG A 20 -10.56 3.44 -0.20
C ARG A 20 -11.58 4.41 0.40
N GLU A 21 -11.30 5.72 0.40
CA GLU A 21 -12.29 6.74 0.79
C GLU A 21 -13.48 6.78 -0.17
N THR A 22 -13.28 6.45 -1.45
CA THR A 22 -14.30 6.60 -2.50
C THR A 22 -14.58 5.33 -3.30
N MET A 23 -13.66 4.35 -3.28
CA MET A 23 -13.74 3.15 -4.10
C MET A 23 -13.90 1.88 -3.26
N SER A 24 -14.58 0.87 -3.81
CA SER A 24 -14.57 -0.49 -3.27
C SER A 24 -13.14 -1.06 -3.28
N PRO A 25 -12.81 -2.08 -2.47
CA PRO A 25 -11.45 -2.60 -2.35
C PRO A 25 -10.83 -3.05 -3.69
N VAL A 26 -11.62 -3.73 -4.51
CA VAL A 26 -11.18 -4.24 -5.82
C VAL A 26 -10.93 -3.08 -6.79
N GLN A 27 -11.84 -2.11 -6.84
CA GLN A 27 -11.68 -0.91 -7.67
C GLN A 27 -10.49 -0.05 -7.23
N ALA A 28 -10.31 0.14 -5.92
CA ALA A 28 -9.17 0.86 -5.35
C ALA A 28 -7.85 0.20 -5.79
N TRP A 29 -7.74 -1.13 -5.65
CA TRP A 29 -6.56 -1.87 -6.07
C TRP A 29 -6.31 -1.75 -7.58
N GLN A 30 -7.37 -1.92 -8.38
CA GLN A 30 -7.29 -1.79 -9.83
C GLN A 30 -6.81 -0.39 -10.25
N SER A 31 -7.30 0.67 -9.59
CA SER A 31 -6.87 2.05 -9.87
C SER A 31 -5.38 2.27 -9.61
N ILE A 32 -4.84 1.73 -8.51
CA ILE A 32 -3.42 1.82 -8.16
C ILE A 32 -2.56 1.04 -9.15
N GLN A 33 -3.05 -0.12 -9.59
CA GLN A 33 -2.33 -1.00 -10.49
C GLN A 33 -2.29 -0.50 -11.93
N ASN A 34 -3.37 0.14 -12.38
CA ASN A 34 -3.49 0.72 -13.72
C ASN A 34 -2.73 2.05 -13.86
N ASP A 35 -2.42 2.74 -12.76
CA ASP A 35 -1.55 3.91 -12.75
C ASP A 35 -0.07 3.51 -12.59
N ALA A 36 0.68 3.61 -13.68
CA ALA A 36 2.11 3.27 -13.70
C ALA A 36 2.94 4.12 -12.73
N ALA A 37 2.60 5.39 -12.52
CA ALA A 37 3.29 6.28 -11.60
C ALA A 37 2.99 5.88 -10.14
N ALA A 38 1.71 5.65 -9.82
CA ALA A 38 1.30 5.15 -8.50
C ALA A 38 1.98 3.82 -8.17
N ARG A 39 1.99 2.87 -9.12
CA ARG A 39 2.69 1.59 -8.98
C ARG A 39 4.19 1.74 -8.79
N ALA A 40 4.84 2.60 -9.58
CA ALA A 40 6.28 2.87 -9.45
C ALA A 40 6.64 3.47 -8.08
N SER A 41 5.75 4.29 -7.51
CA SER A 41 6.01 5.03 -6.28
C SER A 41 6.36 4.15 -5.07
N TYR A 42 5.74 2.95 -4.97
CA TYR A 42 5.97 2.00 -3.89
C TYR A 42 6.87 0.83 -4.29
N THR A 43 6.82 0.38 -5.56
CA THR A 43 7.62 -0.76 -6.05
C THR A 43 9.12 -0.44 -6.10
N LYS A 44 9.50 0.76 -6.56
CA LYS A 44 10.91 1.21 -6.61
C LYS A 44 11.57 1.37 -5.23
N LYS A 45 10.79 1.34 -4.14
CA LYS A 45 11.28 1.45 -2.74
C LYS A 45 11.19 0.14 -1.97
N ARG A 46 11.06 -1.00 -2.67
CA ARG A 46 11.21 -2.33 -2.06
C ARG A 46 12.67 -2.49 -1.58
N GLY A 47 12.86 -3.12 -0.42
CA GLY A 47 14.16 -3.21 0.25
C GLY A 47 14.61 -1.97 1.02
N SER A 48 14.01 -0.79 0.79
CA SER A 48 14.45 0.48 1.41
C SER A 48 13.78 0.84 2.74
N GLY A 49 13.27 -0.12 3.52
CA GLY A 49 12.55 0.16 4.78
C GLY A 49 11.24 0.95 4.59
N GLY A 50 10.74 1.58 5.65
CA GLY A 50 9.48 2.36 5.60
C GLY A 50 8.21 1.50 5.67
N PHE A 51 8.23 0.47 6.52
CA PHE A 51 7.02 -0.29 6.87
C PHE A 51 6.21 0.47 7.92
N VAL A 52 4.89 0.41 7.79
CA VAL A 52 3.93 0.88 8.79
C VAL A 52 3.14 -0.31 9.31
N ARG A 53 2.67 -0.22 10.56
CA ARG A 53 1.78 -1.23 11.13
C ARG A 53 0.43 -1.18 10.42
N ALA A 54 -0.12 -2.35 10.12
CA ALA A 54 -1.47 -2.52 9.62
C ALA A 54 -2.32 -3.31 10.62
N THR A 55 -3.59 -3.47 10.29
CA THR A 55 -4.56 -4.38 10.90
C THR A 55 -4.68 -5.64 10.04
N TRP A 56 -5.28 -6.70 10.59
CA TRP A 56 -5.60 -7.90 9.82
C TRP A 56 -6.87 -7.76 8.99
N ASP A 57 -7.72 -6.81 9.38
CA ASP A 57 -8.85 -6.29 8.59
C ASP A 57 -8.38 -5.27 7.56
#